data_AF-A0A2G0VLE7-F1
#
_entry.id   AF-A0A2G0VLE7-F1
#
_cell.length_a   1.000
_cell.length_b   1.000
_cell.length_c   1.000
_cell.angle_alpha   90.00
_cell.angle_beta   90.00
_cell.angle_gamma   90.00
#
_symmetry.space_group_name_H-M   'P 1'
#
loop_
_entity.id
_entity.type
_entity.pdbx_description
1 polymer ?
#
loop_
_entity_poly.entity_id
_entity_poly.type
_entity_poly.pdbx_seq_one_letter_code
_entity_poly.pdbx_strand_id
1 'polypeptide(L)'
;MKSTVCKAIACMLLMFSLPTWSNTFPDIVVLGDDARVLLLKQCTQPCRSGANSVATAPLGSSASSIASLAQRAKHAVIVVDATRGPLQIIREHILIARQAGVPSLSLLFVNTGRVKDSELLKMEEQEARAVLSTYDLNGDQAALFTVKTLWRGGDELSDALAALKNTPDRPEESLAFINGQQLATFIYLLTPLESKWTLALQKDSPVTVWINGRVSQGLVSSTHTLNPGDSGDMSLQLGAPVSAATGSRFLLEREGRIIALGVVKGVGVQAAP
;
A
#
# COMPACT_ATOMS: atom_id res chain seq x y z
N MET A 1 -20.86 -52.74 38.79
CA MET A 1 -22.16 -52.48 38.15
C MET A 1 -22.15 -51.08 37.53
N LYS A 2 -22.47 -51.00 36.23
CA LYS A 2 -22.58 -49.82 35.33
C LYS A 2 -21.24 -49.14 34.95
N SER A 3 -20.53 -49.51 33.87
CA SER A 3 -20.79 -49.40 32.41
C SER A 3 -20.76 -47.95 31.90
N THR A 4 -19.67 -47.50 31.27
CA THR A 4 -19.38 -47.49 29.81
C THR A 4 -20.15 -46.42 29.03
N VAL A 5 -19.38 -45.57 28.33
CA VAL A 5 -19.60 -44.91 27.02
C VAL A 5 -19.26 -43.42 27.08
N CYS A 6 -18.02 -43.09 26.68
CA CYS A 6 -17.77 -41.91 25.87
C CYS A 6 -16.64 -42.27 24.89
N LYS A 7 -17.05 -42.91 23.79
CA LYS A 7 -16.22 -43.17 22.61
C LYS A 7 -16.44 -42.03 21.63
N ALA A 8 -15.33 -41.55 21.07
CA ALA A 8 -15.23 -41.00 19.72
C ALA A 8 -15.95 -39.67 19.42
N ILE A 9 -15.29 -38.55 19.74
CA ILE A 9 -15.12 -37.45 18.78
C ILE A 9 -13.65 -37.05 18.78
N ALA A 10 -12.81 -37.98 18.33
CA ALA A 10 -11.52 -37.67 17.76
C ALA A 10 -11.72 -37.73 16.24
N CYS A 11 -11.99 -36.58 15.62
CA CYS A 11 -11.87 -36.45 14.18
C CYS A 11 -11.50 -35.01 13.81
N MET A 12 -10.22 -34.85 13.49
CA MET A 12 -9.79 -34.04 12.35
C MET A 12 -9.95 -32.52 12.46
N LEU A 13 -9.50 -31.92 13.56
CA LEU A 13 -8.90 -30.58 13.50
C LEU A 13 -7.48 -30.74 12.96
N LEU A 14 -7.39 -31.03 11.66
CA LEU A 14 -6.18 -30.81 10.90
C LEU A 14 -5.82 -29.34 11.07
N MET A 15 -4.63 -29.14 11.60
CA MET A 15 -3.92 -27.87 11.72
C MET A 15 -3.86 -27.15 10.38
N PHE A 16 -4.92 -26.46 9.99
CA PHE A 16 -4.77 -25.21 9.26
C PHE A 16 -4.32 -24.17 10.28
N SER A 17 -3.02 -24.22 10.60
CA SER A 17 -2.36 -23.01 11.03
C SER A 17 -2.50 -22.03 9.85
N LEU A 18 -3.50 -21.15 9.95
CA LEU A 18 -3.48 -19.93 9.17
C LEU A 18 -2.08 -19.33 9.37
N PRO A 19 -1.37 -18.94 8.30
CA PRO A 19 -0.05 -18.36 8.46
C PRO A 19 -0.21 -17.16 9.38
N THR A 20 0.23 -17.32 10.63
CA THR A 20 0.34 -16.23 11.56
C THR A 20 1.39 -15.34 10.94
N TRP A 21 0.96 -14.21 10.38
CA TRP A 21 1.89 -13.14 10.06
C TRP A 21 2.75 -12.94 11.31
N SER A 22 4.03 -13.26 11.22
CA SER A 22 4.95 -12.85 12.26
C SER A 22 4.84 -11.33 12.30
N ASN A 23 4.71 -10.75 13.50
CA ASN A 23 4.59 -9.31 13.76
C ASN A 23 5.82 -8.49 13.31
N THR A 24 6.66 -9.05 12.45
CA THR A 24 7.83 -8.46 11.82
C THR A 24 7.40 -7.82 10.51
N PHE A 25 7.24 -6.50 10.54
CA PHE A 25 7.10 -5.70 9.34
C PHE A 25 8.36 -5.82 8.48
N PRO A 26 8.24 -5.80 7.14
CA PRO A 26 9.40 -5.90 6.27
C PRO A 26 10.20 -4.59 6.27
N ASP A 27 11.51 -4.67 6.03
CA ASP A 27 12.34 -3.51 5.71
C ASP A 27 12.00 -2.99 4.31
N ILE A 28 11.68 -3.89 3.39
CA ILE A 28 11.36 -3.60 1.99
C ILE A 28 9.99 -4.17 1.64
N VAL A 29 9.09 -3.32 1.17
CA VAL A 29 7.81 -3.75 0.61
C VAL A 29 7.89 -3.79 -0.92
N VAL A 30 7.40 -4.87 -1.53
CA VAL A 30 7.30 -4.97 -2.99
C VAL A 30 5.85 -4.70 -3.41
N LEU A 31 5.67 -3.75 -4.32
CA LEU A 31 4.39 -3.20 -4.77
C LEU A 31 4.34 -3.13 -6.30
N GLY A 32 3.23 -2.67 -6.89
CA GLY A 32 3.08 -2.55 -8.35
C GLY A 32 2.41 -3.77 -8.98
N ASP A 33 2.88 -4.19 -10.14
CA ASP A 33 2.31 -5.29 -10.94
C ASP A 33 2.18 -6.60 -10.15
N ASP A 34 1.21 -7.45 -10.52
CA ASP A 34 0.93 -8.74 -9.88
C ASP A 34 2.08 -9.74 -10.02
N ALA A 35 2.99 -9.54 -10.99
CA ALA A 35 4.27 -10.24 -11.08
C ALA A 35 5.05 -10.23 -9.75
N ARG A 36 4.86 -9.22 -8.89
CA ARG A 36 5.47 -9.13 -7.55
C ARG A 36 5.23 -10.35 -6.66
N VAL A 37 4.09 -11.02 -6.80
CA VAL A 37 3.76 -12.20 -5.98
C VAL A 37 4.56 -13.42 -6.46
N LEU A 38 4.82 -13.51 -7.76
CA LEU A 38 5.67 -14.56 -8.32
C LEU A 38 7.14 -14.38 -7.91
N LEU A 39 7.60 -13.13 -7.81
CA LEU A 39 8.95 -12.78 -7.36
C LEU A 39 9.26 -13.35 -5.96
N LEU A 40 8.28 -13.33 -5.05
CA LEU A 40 8.45 -13.78 -3.66
C LEU A 40 7.84 -15.16 -3.38
N LYS A 41 7.50 -15.94 -4.42
CA LYS A 41 6.82 -17.24 -4.27
C LYS A 41 7.70 -18.32 -3.65
N GLN A 42 9.02 -18.18 -3.74
CA GLN A 42 9.98 -19.22 -3.34
C GLN A 42 10.35 -19.18 -1.85
N CYS A 43 9.78 -18.25 -1.08
CA CYS A 43 10.12 -18.04 0.33
C CYS A 43 8.87 -17.78 1.17
N THR A 44 8.94 -18.19 2.45
CA THR A 44 7.96 -17.80 3.45
C THR A 44 8.19 -16.33 3.80
N GLN A 45 7.15 -15.51 3.66
CA GLN A 45 7.26 -14.08 3.89
C GLN A 45 7.23 -13.73 5.39
N PRO A 46 8.00 -12.71 5.84
CA PRO A 46 8.92 -11.91 5.04
C PRO A 46 10.19 -12.69 4.63
N CYS A 47 10.54 -12.60 3.35
CA CYS A 47 11.71 -13.25 2.76
C CYS A 47 13.00 -12.55 3.21
N ARG A 48 14.07 -13.31 3.43
CA ARG A 48 15.38 -12.73 3.74
C ARG A 48 16.16 -12.46 2.46
N SER A 49 16.66 -11.23 2.32
CA SER A 49 17.63 -10.83 1.28
C SER A 49 18.78 -10.11 1.96
N GLY A 50 19.88 -10.84 2.22
CA GLY A 50 20.95 -10.36 3.08
C GLY A 50 20.45 -10.03 4.50
N ALA A 51 20.70 -8.79 4.95
CA ALA A 51 20.21 -8.29 6.22
C ALA A 51 18.73 -7.85 6.19
N ASN A 52 18.19 -7.55 5.00
CA ASN A 52 16.87 -6.97 4.83
C ASN A 52 15.79 -8.06 4.80
N SER A 53 14.62 -7.71 5.31
CA SER A 53 13.39 -8.48 5.19
C SER A 53 12.47 -7.89 4.10
N VAL A 54 11.92 -8.75 3.24
CA VAL A 54 11.18 -8.36 2.04
C VAL A 54 9.81 -9.02 2.03
N ALA A 55 8.74 -8.26 1.78
CA ALA A 55 7.39 -8.83 1.67
C ALA A 55 6.52 -8.10 0.65
N THR A 56 5.47 -8.77 0.18
CA THR A 56 4.40 -8.19 -0.64
C THR A 56 3.05 -8.64 -0.08
N ALA A 57 2.05 -7.77 -0.18
CA ALA A 57 0.68 -8.19 0.08
C ALA A 57 0.23 -9.23 -0.98
N PRO A 58 -0.58 -10.23 -0.59
CA PRO A 58 -1.21 -11.16 -1.53
C PRO A 58 -2.03 -10.47 -2.62
N LEU A 59 -2.29 -11.17 -3.74
CA LEU A 59 -3.20 -10.68 -4.77
C LEU A 59 -4.60 -10.43 -4.19
N GLY A 60 -5.24 -9.34 -4.64
CA GLY A 60 -6.58 -8.96 -4.17
C GLY A 60 -6.64 -8.35 -2.77
N SER A 61 -5.50 -8.13 -2.11
CA SER A 61 -5.46 -7.41 -0.83
C SER A 61 -6.06 -6.00 -0.96
N SER A 62 -6.73 -5.54 0.10
CA SER A 62 -7.26 -4.18 0.15
C SER A 62 -6.14 -3.12 0.19
N ALA A 63 -6.46 -1.90 -0.23
CA ALA A 63 -5.57 -0.75 -0.13
C ALA A 63 -5.09 -0.54 1.32
N SER A 64 -5.99 -0.67 2.30
CA SER A 64 -5.66 -0.60 3.73
C SER A 64 -4.71 -1.70 4.22
N SER A 65 -4.83 -2.92 3.68
CA SER A 65 -3.92 -4.03 4.01
C SER A 65 -2.53 -3.79 3.43
N ILE A 66 -2.46 -3.33 2.18
CA ILE A 66 -1.21 -2.95 1.51
C ILE A 66 -0.54 -1.78 2.26
N ALA A 67 -1.31 -0.77 2.64
CA ALA A 67 -0.82 0.38 3.39
C ALA A 67 -0.27 -0.03 4.76
N SER A 68 -0.96 -0.93 5.46
CA SER A 68 -0.51 -1.47 6.76
C SER A 68 0.81 -2.21 6.64
N LEU A 69 1.01 -2.99 5.58
CA LEU A 69 2.29 -3.65 5.30
C LEU A 69 3.40 -2.63 5.00
N ALA A 70 3.09 -1.63 4.18
CA ALA A 70 4.04 -0.60 3.75
C ALA A 70 4.39 0.41 4.87
N GLN A 71 3.52 0.60 5.87
CA GLN A 71 3.66 1.65 6.87
C GLN A 71 4.98 1.61 7.66
N ARG A 72 5.59 0.43 7.80
CA ARG A 72 6.86 0.30 8.52
C ARG A 72 8.03 -0.07 7.62
N ALA A 73 7.78 -0.22 6.33
CA ALA A 73 8.83 -0.43 5.36
C ALA A 73 9.69 0.83 5.25
N LYS A 74 10.99 0.61 5.12
CA LYS A 74 12.00 1.65 4.88
C LYS A 74 12.14 1.94 3.38
N HIS A 75 11.84 0.93 2.54
CA HIS A 75 11.88 1.03 1.08
C HIS A 75 10.64 0.41 0.43
N ALA A 76 10.22 0.96 -0.72
CA ALA A 76 9.27 0.32 -1.62
C ALA A 76 9.92 0.01 -2.97
N VAL A 77 9.78 -1.23 -3.44
CA VAL A 77 10.13 -1.62 -4.81
C VAL A 77 8.85 -1.66 -5.63
N ILE A 78 8.75 -0.81 -6.66
CA ILE A 78 7.60 -0.75 -7.57
C ILE A 78 7.90 -1.61 -8.78
N VAL A 79 7.20 -2.75 -8.88
CA VAL A 79 7.33 -3.69 -9.99
C VAL A 79 6.51 -3.21 -11.18
N VAL A 80 7.15 -3.15 -12.34
CA VAL A 80 6.54 -2.79 -13.62
C VAL A 80 6.84 -3.91 -14.62
N ASP A 81 5.83 -4.45 -15.29
CA ASP A 81 6.07 -5.32 -16.44
C ASP A 81 6.45 -4.45 -17.64
N ALA A 82 7.70 -4.58 -18.10
CA ALA A 82 8.23 -3.80 -19.20
C ALA A 82 7.46 -3.99 -20.52
N THR A 83 6.65 -5.05 -20.65
CA THR A 83 5.81 -5.30 -21.83
C THR A 83 4.47 -4.59 -21.77
N ARG A 84 4.11 -3.97 -20.65
CA ARG A 84 2.78 -3.39 -20.39
C ARG A 84 2.80 -1.97 -19.82
N GLY A 85 3.94 -1.52 -19.30
CA GLY A 85 4.07 -0.19 -18.73
C GLY A 85 3.42 0.00 -17.37
N PRO A 86 3.39 1.25 -16.85
CA PRO A 86 2.85 1.58 -15.54
C PRO A 86 1.31 1.66 -15.54
N LEU A 87 0.67 0.50 -15.57
CA LEU A 87 -0.79 0.32 -15.50
C LEU A 87 -1.44 0.94 -14.25
N GLN A 88 -2.77 1.06 -14.26
CA GLN A 88 -3.56 1.64 -13.16
C GLN A 88 -3.24 1.03 -11.77
N ILE A 89 -3.01 -0.28 -11.68
CA ILE A 89 -2.66 -0.96 -10.41
C ILE A 89 -1.32 -0.44 -9.83
N ILE A 90 -0.37 -0.11 -10.70
CA ILE A 90 0.93 0.45 -10.29
C ILE A 90 0.71 1.85 -9.71
N ARG A 91 -0.13 2.68 -10.34
CA ARG A 91 -0.52 4.00 -9.82
C ARG A 91 -1.20 3.89 -8.45
N GLU A 92 -2.16 2.97 -8.29
CA GLU A 92 -2.82 2.69 -7.01
C GLU A 92 -1.80 2.36 -5.91
N HIS A 93 -0.86 1.45 -6.18
CA HIS A 93 0.16 1.05 -5.22
C HIS A 93 1.15 2.18 -4.88
N ILE A 94 1.50 3.03 -5.85
CA ILE A 94 2.34 4.22 -5.64
C ILE A 94 1.65 5.19 -4.68
N LEU A 95 0.35 5.45 -4.89
CA LEU A 95 -0.45 6.30 -4.01
C LEU A 95 -0.54 5.72 -2.59
N ILE A 96 -0.71 4.40 -2.46
CA ILE A 96 -0.71 3.72 -1.17
C ILE A 96 0.65 3.86 -0.46
N ALA A 97 1.77 3.66 -1.16
CA ALA A 97 3.12 3.82 -0.60
C ALA A 97 3.35 5.24 -0.09
N ARG A 98 2.86 6.25 -0.83
CA ARG A 98 2.90 7.65 -0.42
C ARG A 98 2.15 7.89 0.88
N GLN A 99 0.93 7.37 1.01
CA GLN A 99 0.11 7.55 2.23
C GLN A 99 0.64 6.74 3.41
N ALA A 100 1.26 5.60 3.15
CA ALA A 100 2.01 4.84 4.17
C ALA A 100 3.30 5.55 4.62
N GLY A 101 3.74 6.58 3.89
CA GLY A 101 4.92 7.36 4.21
C GLY A 101 6.21 6.56 4.04
N VAL A 102 6.28 5.71 3.01
CA VAL A 102 7.51 4.96 2.73
C VAL A 102 8.63 5.95 2.37
N PRO A 103 9.79 5.93 3.06
CA PRO A 103 10.84 6.96 2.90
C PRO A 103 11.50 7.01 1.51
N SER A 104 11.60 5.86 0.84
CA SER A 104 12.36 5.74 -0.40
C SER A 104 11.77 4.65 -1.30
N LEU A 105 11.99 4.79 -2.60
CA LEU A 105 11.42 3.87 -3.58
C LEU A 105 12.31 3.70 -4.81
N SER A 106 12.17 2.53 -5.43
CA SER A 106 12.87 2.14 -6.65
C SER A 106 11.91 1.46 -7.62
N LEU A 107 12.29 1.44 -8.89
CA LEU A 107 11.58 0.75 -9.96
C LEU A 107 12.25 -0.60 -10.24
N LEU A 108 11.45 -1.64 -10.44
CA LEU A 108 11.90 -2.95 -10.90
C LEU A 108 11.14 -3.32 -12.18
N PHE A 109 11.82 -3.27 -13.31
CA PHE A 109 11.27 -3.65 -14.60
C PHE A 109 11.48 -5.15 -14.82
N VAL A 110 10.39 -5.90 -14.92
CA VAL A 110 10.43 -7.35 -15.21
C VAL A 110 10.15 -7.61 -16.68
N ASN A 111 10.54 -8.80 -17.15
CA ASN A 111 10.32 -9.26 -18.52
C ASN A 111 11.01 -8.39 -19.60
N THR A 112 12.07 -7.67 -19.25
CA THR A 112 12.78 -6.77 -20.20
C THR A 112 13.35 -7.52 -21.40
N GLY A 113 13.70 -8.80 -21.26
CA GLY A 113 14.17 -9.64 -22.37
C GLY A 113 13.12 -9.89 -23.46
N ARG A 114 11.85 -9.56 -23.20
CA ARG A 114 10.76 -9.64 -24.19
C ARG A 114 10.57 -8.35 -24.98
N VAL A 115 11.16 -7.24 -24.51
CA VAL A 115 11.14 -5.95 -25.20
C VAL A 115 12.42 -5.87 -26.04
N LYS A 116 12.29 -6.00 -27.36
CA LYS A 116 13.44 -6.01 -28.28
C LYS A 116 13.93 -4.60 -28.65
N ASP A 117 13.05 -3.61 -28.50
CA ASP A 117 13.33 -2.21 -28.85
C ASP A 117 13.74 -1.44 -27.59
N SER A 118 14.96 -0.93 -27.58
CA SER A 118 15.49 -0.15 -26.46
C SER A 118 14.79 1.19 -26.27
N GLU A 119 14.25 1.79 -27.34
CA GLU A 119 13.52 3.06 -27.24
C GLU A 119 12.18 2.84 -26.55
N LEU A 120 11.47 1.75 -26.85
CA LEU A 120 10.25 1.39 -26.13
C LEU A 120 10.51 1.22 -24.63
N LEU A 121 11.56 0.49 -24.26
CA LEU A 121 11.90 0.29 -22.84
C LEU A 121 12.17 1.62 -22.12
N LYS A 122 12.87 2.54 -22.79
CA LYS A 122 13.17 3.87 -22.25
C LYS A 122 11.92 4.74 -22.12
N MET A 123 10.97 4.63 -23.05
CA MET A 123 9.67 5.31 -22.95
C MET A 123 8.88 4.83 -21.73
N GLU A 124 8.83 3.51 -21.51
CA GLU A 124 8.16 2.93 -20.35
C GLU A 124 8.83 3.33 -19.02
N GLU A 125 10.16 3.40 -19.00
CA GLU A 125 10.92 3.95 -17.86
C GLU A 125 10.51 5.41 -17.59
N GLN A 126 10.49 6.25 -18.63
CA GLN A 126 10.12 7.66 -18.49
C GLN A 126 8.68 7.82 -18.01
N GLU A 127 7.73 7.01 -18.49
CA GLU A 127 6.36 7.04 -17.99
C GLU A 127 6.30 6.65 -16.51
N ALA A 128 6.99 5.58 -16.10
CA ALA A 128 7.02 5.14 -14.71
C ALA A 128 7.62 6.21 -13.77
N ARG A 129 8.71 6.88 -14.21
CA ARG A 129 9.30 8.00 -13.48
C ARG A 129 8.36 9.20 -13.40
N ALA A 130 7.69 9.55 -14.51
CA ALA A 130 6.73 10.64 -14.54
C ALA A 130 5.56 10.41 -13.58
N VAL A 131 5.06 9.17 -13.48
CA VAL A 131 4.03 8.80 -12.49
C VAL A 131 4.53 9.03 -11.06
N LEU A 132 5.75 8.62 -10.72
CA LEU A 132 6.32 8.89 -9.39
C LEU A 132 6.47 10.40 -9.13
N SER A 133 7.02 11.15 -10.08
CA SER A 133 7.21 12.60 -9.97
C SER A 133 5.89 13.35 -9.83
N THR A 134 4.81 12.88 -10.47
CA THR A 134 3.45 13.46 -10.35
C THR A 134 2.94 13.46 -8.91
N TYR A 135 3.38 12.51 -8.09
CA TYR A 135 2.94 12.38 -6.70
C TYR A 135 4.03 12.73 -5.67
N ASP A 136 5.04 13.52 -6.07
CA ASP A 136 6.16 13.98 -5.24
C ASP A 136 7.07 12.86 -4.71
N LEU A 137 7.20 11.76 -5.47
CA LEU A 137 7.98 10.60 -5.07
C LEU A 137 9.37 10.54 -5.71
N ASN A 138 9.89 11.68 -6.18
CA ASN A 138 11.24 11.81 -6.72
C ASN A 138 11.56 10.78 -7.83
N GLY A 139 10.68 10.69 -8.83
CA GLY A 139 10.79 9.72 -9.91
C GLY A 139 12.09 9.83 -10.71
N ASP A 140 12.65 11.03 -10.84
CA ASP A 140 13.88 11.27 -11.60
C ASP A 140 15.11 10.63 -10.94
N GLN A 141 15.12 10.52 -9.61
CA GLN A 141 16.23 9.92 -8.84
C GLN A 141 15.94 8.48 -8.42
N ALA A 142 14.75 7.94 -8.72
CA ALA A 142 14.42 6.56 -8.38
C ALA A 142 15.41 5.59 -9.03
N ALA A 143 16.01 4.70 -8.25
CA ALA A 143 16.86 3.65 -8.81
C ALA A 143 16.02 2.73 -9.71
N LEU A 144 16.57 2.32 -10.85
CA LEU A 144 15.93 1.36 -11.75
C LEU A 144 16.74 0.07 -11.80
N PHE A 145 16.06 -1.04 -11.56
CA PHE A 145 16.58 -2.40 -11.71
C PHE A 145 15.79 -3.12 -12.80
N THR A 146 16.43 -4.09 -13.46
CA THR A 146 15.79 -4.86 -14.53
C THR A 146 15.99 -6.36 -14.35
N VAL A 147 14.94 -7.13 -14.57
CA VAL A 147 14.96 -8.60 -14.61
C VAL A 147 14.53 -9.04 -16.00
N LYS A 148 15.39 -9.79 -16.69
CA LYS A 148 15.16 -10.18 -18.09
C LYS A 148 14.02 -11.17 -18.22
N THR A 149 13.99 -12.17 -17.33
CA THR A 149 13.00 -13.26 -17.36
C THR A 149 12.52 -13.59 -15.96
N LEU A 150 11.25 -13.25 -15.66
CA LEU A 150 10.64 -13.44 -14.34
C LEU A 150 10.72 -14.90 -13.83
N TRP A 151 10.54 -15.88 -14.72
CA TRP A 151 10.47 -17.30 -14.36
C TRP A 151 11.82 -17.99 -14.16
N ARG A 152 12.91 -17.39 -14.66
CA ARG A 152 14.28 -17.93 -14.56
C ARG A 152 15.19 -17.09 -13.66
N GLY A 153 14.77 -15.87 -13.30
CA GLY A 153 15.59 -14.86 -12.63
C GLY A 153 15.53 -14.86 -11.11
N GLY A 154 15.50 -16.04 -10.46
CA GLY A 154 15.60 -16.10 -8.99
C GLY A 154 16.84 -15.35 -8.48
N ASP A 155 17.97 -15.52 -9.18
CA ASP A 155 19.24 -14.86 -8.89
C ASP A 155 19.17 -13.35 -9.21
N GLU A 156 18.63 -12.95 -10.38
CA GLU A 156 18.53 -11.54 -10.80
C GLU A 156 17.70 -10.67 -9.83
N LEU A 157 16.60 -11.20 -9.30
CA LEU A 157 15.81 -10.50 -8.27
C LEU A 157 16.61 -10.39 -6.98
N SER A 158 17.27 -11.47 -6.57
CA SER A 158 18.06 -11.46 -5.34
C SER A 158 19.21 -10.47 -5.42
N ASP A 159 19.84 -10.33 -6.59
CA ASP A 159 20.88 -9.35 -6.88
C ASP A 159 20.35 -7.92 -6.88
N ALA A 160 19.18 -7.69 -7.49
CA ALA A 160 18.52 -6.38 -7.48
C ALA A 160 18.14 -5.95 -6.04
N LEU A 161 17.60 -6.87 -5.24
CA LEU A 161 17.29 -6.62 -3.83
C LEU A 161 18.56 -6.48 -2.98
N ALA A 162 19.60 -7.26 -3.28
CA ALA A 162 20.89 -7.15 -2.63
C ALA A 162 21.63 -5.86 -3.00
N ALA A 163 21.29 -5.19 -4.10
CA ALA A 163 21.81 -3.86 -4.44
C ALA A 163 21.19 -2.75 -3.57
N LEU A 164 20.04 -3.01 -2.92
CA LEU A 164 19.37 -2.08 -2.00
C LEU A 164 20.02 -2.02 -0.59
N LYS A 165 21.35 -2.27 -0.48
CA LYS A 165 22.07 -2.43 0.80
C LYS A 165 21.92 -1.26 1.76
N ASN A 166 21.72 -0.05 1.24
CA ASN A 166 21.64 1.19 2.01
C ASN A 166 20.25 1.82 1.89
N THR A 167 19.24 1.13 2.41
CA THR A 167 17.94 1.78 2.60
C THR A 167 18.05 2.73 3.80
N PRO A 168 17.78 4.04 3.65
CA PRO A 168 17.83 4.97 4.77
C PRO A 168 16.84 4.55 5.85
N ASP A 169 17.20 4.74 7.11
CA ASP A 169 16.26 4.54 8.20
C ASP A 169 15.08 5.51 8.08
N ARG A 170 13.91 5.05 8.52
CA ARG A 170 12.74 5.91 8.59
C ARG A 170 13.01 7.02 9.61
N PRO A 171 12.85 8.30 9.26
CA PRO A 171 12.99 9.37 10.24
C PRO A 171 11.94 9.18 11.35
N GLU A 172 12.35 9.40 12.59
CA GLU A 172 11.44 9.35 13.73
C GLU A 172 10.55 10.60 13.70
N GLU A 173 9.28 10.42 13.34
CA GLU A 173 8.30 11.51 13.39
C GLU A 173 7.79 11.68 14.83
N SER A 174 8.23 12.74 15.50
CA SER A 174 7.71 13.15 16.80
C SER A 174 6.40 13.93 16.62
N LEU A 175 5.33 13.20 16.32
CA LEU A 175 3.98 13.77 16.26
C LEU A 175 3.22 13.52 17.56
N ALA A 176 2.53 14.54 18.07
CA ALA A 176 1.65 14.41 19.23
C ALA A 176 0.35 13.72 18.81
N PHE A 177 0.30 12.39 18.98
CA PHE A 177 -0.87 11.59 18.63
C PHE A 177 -2.02 11.80 19.61
N ILE A 178 -3.21 12.01 19.06
CA ILE A 178 -4.47 12.16 19.77
C ILE A 178 -5.39 11.03 19.33
N ASN A 179 -6.07 10.41 20.29
CA ASN A 179 -7.12 9.44 20.00
C ASN A 179 -8.45 10.17 19.80
N GLY A 180 -9.14 9.88 18.71
CA GLY A 180 -10.46 10.47 18.44
C GLY A 180 -11.22 9.77 17.34
N GLN A 181 -12.53 10.03 17.29
CA GLN A 181 -13.43 9.53 16.25
C GLN A 181 -13.81 10.63 15.24
N GLN A 182 -13.69 11.91 15.62
CA GLN A 182 -13.92 13.02 14.71
C GLN A 182 -12.59 13.48 14.12
N LEU A 183 -12.49 13.54 12.79
CA LEU A 183 -11.31 14.04 12.08
C LEU A 183 -11.69 15.25 11.22
N ALA A 184 -10.97 16.36 11.42
CA ALA A 184 -10.86 17.43 10.44
C ALA A 184 -9.75 17.07 9.46
N THR A 185 -10.01 17.08 8.17
CA THR A 185 -9.08 16.57 7.14
C THR A 185 -9.06 17.46 5.91
N PHE A 186 -7.97 17.40 5.16
CA PHE A 186 -7.94 17.85 3.76
C PHE A 186 -7.82 16.63 2.87
N ILE A 187 -8.73 16.49 1.91
CA ILE A 187 -8.87 15.30 1.05
C ILE A 187 -8.70 15.71 -0.41
N TYR A 188 -7.91 14.94 -1.15
CA TYR A 188 -7.97 14.86 -2.61
C TYR A 188 -8.74 13.61 -3.00
N LEU A 189 -9.88 13.78 -3.66
CA LEU A 189 -10.73 12.68 -4.12
C LEU A 189 -10.27 12.25 -5.51
N LEU A 190 -9.89 10.98 -5.67
CA LEU A 190 -9.25 10.49 -6.89
C LEU A 190 -10.18 10.62 -8.10
N THR A 191 -9.62 10.94 -9.26
CA THR A 191 -10.36 10.89 -10.52
C THR A 191 -10.75 9.45 -10.87
N PRO A 192 -11.75 9.23 -11.74
CA PRO A 192 -12.11 7.89 -12.23
C PRO A 192 -10.96 7.17 -12.96
N LEU A 193 -10.01 7.91 -13.53
CA LEU A 193 -8.82 7.38 -14.19
C LEU A 193 -7.80 6.83 -13.18
N GLU A 194 -7.70 7.46 -12.01
CA GLU A 194 -6.87 6.96 -10.91
C GLU A 194 -7.57 5.80 -10.21
N SER A 195 -8.86 5.93 -9.90
CA SER A 195 -9.67 4.86 -9.32
C SER A 195 -11.10 4.87 -9.84
N LYS A 196 -11.47 3.80 -10.54
CA LYS A 196 -12.84 3.62 -11.07
C LYS A 196 -13.93 3.46 -9.99
N TRP A 197 -13.53 3.31 -8.73
CA TRP A 197 -14.43 3.12 -7.59
C TRP A 197 -14.80 4.44 -6.90
N THR A 198 -14.19 5.53 -7.35
CA THR A 198 -14.43 6.85 -6.77
C THR A 198 -15.80 7.38 -7.18
N LEU A 199 -16.57 7.79 -6.17
CA LEU A 199 -17.82 8.54 -6.32
C LEU A 199 -17.70 9.79 -5.45
N ALA A 200 -18.57 10.77 -5.70
CA ALA A 200 -18.64 11.97 -4.88
C ALA A 200 -18.77 11.64 -3.38
N LEU A 201 -18.09 12.42 -2.55
CA LEU A 201 -18.21 12.38 -1.10
C LEU A 201 -19.13 13.51 -0.66
N GLN A 202 -20.30 13.14 -0.16
CA GLN A 202 -21.31 14.04 0.41
C GLN A 202 -21.63 13.61 1.85
N LYS A 203 -22.39 14.42 2.58
CA LYS A 203 -22.85 14.07 3.93
C LYS A 203 -23.41 12.64 3.98
N ASP A 204 -23.05 11.91 5.03
CA ASP A 204 -23.44 10.52 5.31
C ASP A 204 -22.89 9.49 4.30
N SER A 205 -21.97 9.87 3.40
CA SER A 205 -21.28 8.91 2.54
C SER A 205 -20.43 7.96 3.38
N PRO A 206 -20.55 6.63 3.19
CA PRO A 206 -19.74 5.67 3.90
C PRO A 206 -18.31 5.67 3.36
N VAL A 207 -17.35 5.64 4.28
CA VAL A 207 -15.92 5.58 3.99
C VAL A 207 -15.23 4.59 4.92
N THR A 208 -14.23 3.89 4.40
CA THR A 208 -13.27 3.16 5.22
C THR A 208 -11.98 3.95 5.25
N VAL A 209 -11.55 4.34 6.44
CA VAL A 209 -10.33 5.13 6.66
C VAL A 209 -9.22 4.20 7.10
N TRP A 210 -8.08 4.24 6.40
CA TRP A 210 -6.83 3.70 6.91
C TRP A 210 -5.93 4.84 7.36
N ILE A 211 -5.48 4.80 8.61
CA ILE A 211 -4.54 5.78 9.17
C ILE A 211 -3.65 5.09 10.20
N ASN A 212 -2.34 5.29 10.06
CA ASN A 212 -1.33 4.77 10.97
C ASN A 212 -1.45 3.27 11.31
N GLY A 213 -1.78 2.43 10.31
CA GLY A 213 -1.91 0.98 10.50
C GLY A 213 -3.23 0.55 11.16
N ARG A 214 -4.16 1.49 11.39
CA ARG A 214 -5.52 1.20 11.85
C ARG A 214 -6.52 1.45 10.74
N VAL A 215 -7.53 0.59 10.69
CA VAL A 215 -8.69 0.73 9.81
C VAL A 215 -9.90 1.04 10.66
N SER A 216 -10.67 2.05 10.25
CA SER A 216 -11.94 2.40 10.89
C SER A 216 -12.96 2.76 9.83
N GLN A 217 -14.16 2.20 9.93
CA GLN A 217 -15.30 2.61 9.12
C GLN A 217 -15.86 3.92 9.66
N GLY A 218 -16.42 4.75 8.79
CA GLY A 218 -16.99 6.03 9.19
C GLY A 218 -17.89 6.63 8.12
N LEU A 219 -18.38 7.83 8.43
CA LEU A 219 -19.22 8.63 7.57
C LEU A 219 -18.60 10.00 7.35
N VAL A 220 -18.83 10.56 6.17
CA VAL A 220 -18.62 11.98 5.91
C VAL A 220 -19.63 12.80 6.71
N SER A 221 -19.15 13.75 7.50
CA SER A 221 -19.99 14.63 8.34
C SER A 221 -20.07 16.07 7.81
N SER A 222 -19.24 16.45 6.83
CA SER A 222 -19.35 17.73 6.12
C SER A 222 -20.67 17.87 5.37
N THR A 223 -21.15 19.11 5.23
CA THR A 223 -22.38 19.44 4.51
C THR A 223 -22.17 19.68 3.02
N HIS A 224 -20.98 20.10 2.61
CA HIS A 224 -20.63 20.27 1.20
C HIS A 224 -20.16 18.95 0.58
N THR A 225 -20.18 18.90 -0.75
CA THR A 225 -19.81 17.72 -1.55
C THR A 225 -18.45 17.93 -2.18
N LEU A 226 -17.66 16.86 -2.22
CA LEU A 226 -16.41 16.77 -2.98
C LEU A 226 -16.63 15.82 -4.17
N ASN A 227 -16.38 16.26 -5.40
CA ASN A 227 -16.53 15.40 -6.59
C ASN A 227 -15.19 14.76 -6.99
N PRO A 228 -15.19 13.66 -7.76
CA PRO A 228 -13.95 13.04 -8.22
C PRO A 228 -13.04 14.04 -8.96
N GLY A 229 -11.78 14.14 -8.52
CA GLY A 229 -10.80 15.12 -8.99
C GLY A 229 -10.72 16.40 -8.15
N ASP A 230 -11.67 16.66 -7.26
CA ASP A 230 -11.64 17.82 -6.38
C ASP A 230 -10.73 17.58 -5.17
N SER A 231 -10.30 18.68 -4.55
CA SER A 231 -9.68 18.67 -3.23
C SER A 231 -10.33 19.69 -2.30
N GLY A 232 -10.42 19.37 -1.01
CA GLY A 232 -11.08 20.24 -0.05
C GLY A 232 -11.05 19.73 1.39
N ASP A 233 -11.42 20.61 2.31
CA ASP A 233 -11.51 20.28 3.73
C ASP A 233 -12.78 19.47 4.02
N MET A 234 -12.63 18.30 4.63
CA MET A 234 -13.72 17.38 4.94
C MET A 234 -13.68 16.93 6.40
N SER A 235 -14.84 16.80 7.02
CA SER A 235 -15.01 16.23 8.35
C SER A 235 -15.44 14.77 8.26
N LEU A 236 -14.74 13.88 8.96
CA LEU A 236 -15.08 12.46 9.04
C LEU A 236 -15.47 12.08 10.47
N GLN A 237 -16.56 11.34 10.61
CA GLN A 237 -16.99 10.73 11.87
C GLN A 237 -16.77 9.21 11.78
N LEU A 238 -15.83 8.70 12.57
CA LEU A 238 -15.46 7.29 12.58
C LEU A 238 -16.27 6.50 13.61
N GLY A 239 -16.54 5.23 13.31
CA GLY A 239 -17.20 4.30 14.21
C GLY A 239 -16.28 3.84 15.35
N ALA A 240 -14.99 3.69 15.10
CA ALA A 240 -13.98 3.38 16.11
C ALA A 240 -12.89 4.48 16.17
N PRO A 241 -12.38 4.83 17.37
CA PRO A 241 -11.35 5.85 17.50
C PRO A 241 -10.03 5.42 16.84
N VAL A 242 -9.37 6.39 16.23
CA VAL A 242 -8.02 6.23 15.63
C VAL A 242 -7.02 7.12 16.35
N SER A 243 -5.75 6.72 16.30
CA SER A 243 -4.63 7.51 16.82
C SER A 243 -4.01 8.29 15.68
N ALA A 244 -4.13 9.61 15.70
CA ALA A 244 -3.67 10.49 14.63
C ALA A 244 -3.14 11.81 15.18
N ALA A 245 -2.31 12.47 14.39
CA ALA A 245 -1.81 13.81 14.67
C ALA A 245 -2.05 14.70 13.46
N THR A 246 -2.02 16.02 13.65
CA THR A 246 -2.01 16.97 12.53
C THR A 246 -0.83 16.66 11.61
N GLY A 247 -1.09 16.57 10.29
CA GLY A 247 -0.10 16.15 9.30
C GLY A 247 -0.06 14.63 9.04
N SER A 248 -0.72 13.81 9.88
CA SER A 248 -0.84 12.37 9.60
C SER A 248 -1.53 12.13 8.26
N ARG A 249 -0.88 11.34 7.40
CA ARG A 249 -1.46 10.92 6.12
C ARG A 249 -2.42 9.76 6.34
N PHE A 250 -3.48 9.73 5.54
CA PHE A 250 -4.45 8.64 5.52
C PHE A 250 -4.93 8.39 4.10
N LEU A 251 -5.56 7.24 3.89
CA LEU A 251 -6.30 6.99 2.66
C LEU A 251 -7.74 6.61 2.97
N LEU A 252 -8.62 6.89 2.01
CA LEU A 252 -9.97 6.36 2.00
C LEU A 252 -10.05 5.21 1.01
N GLU A 253 -10.74 4.15 1.40
CA GLU A 253 -11.05 3.04 0.52
C GLU A 253 -12.55 2.73 0.47
N ARG A 254 -12.95 2.11 -0.64
CA ARG A 254 -14.27 1.52 -0.87
C ARG A 254 -14.08 0.20 -1.60
N GLU A 255 -14.74 -0.86 -1.13
CA GLU A 255 -14.55 -2.23 -1.66
C GLU A 255 -13.06 -2.65 -1.73
N GLY A 256 -12.28 -2.22 -0.72
CA GLY A 256 -10.85 -2.49 -0.64
C GLY A 256 -9.99 -1.72 -1.66
N ARG A 257 -10.54 -0.74 -2.37
CA ARG A 257 -9.83 0.06 -3.38
C ARG A 257 -9.71 1.49 -2.92
N ILE A 258 -8.53 2.07 -3.11
CA ILE A 258 -8.29 3.47 -2.76
C ILE A 258 -9.21 4.38 -3.59
N ILE A 259 -9.83 5.36 -2.93
CA ILE A 259 -10.69 6.35 -3.58
C ILE A 259 -10.25 7.79 -3.26
N ALA A 260 -9.50 8.01 -2.19
CA ALA A 260 -9.03 9.34 -1.83
C ALA A 260 -7.72 9.30 -1.04
N LEU A 261 -6.97 10.39 -1.13
CA LEU A 261 -5.78 10.68 -0.33
C LEU A 261 -6.14 11.79 0.64
N GLY A 262 -5.65 11.74 1.88
CA GLY A 262 -5.88 12.85 2.79
C GLY A 262 -4.78 13.05 3.82
N VAL A 263 -4.88 14.20 4.47
CA VAL A 263 -4.03 14.61 5.59
C VAL A 263 -4.92 15.12 6.72
N VAL A 264 -4.62 14.70 7.95
CA VAL A 264 -5.34 15.17 9.14
C VAL A 264 -4.96 16.63 9.44
N LYS A 265 -5.97 17.48 9.59
CA LYS A 265 -5.86 18.87 10.03
C LYS A 265 -6.13 19.01 11.54
N GLY A 266 -6.94 18.11 12.12
CA GLY A 266 -7.21 18.06 13.56
C GLY A 266 -7.97 16.80 13.97
N VAL A 267 -7.89 16.46 15.26
CA VAL A 267 -8.56 15.30 15.87
C VAL A 267 -9.47 15.78 16.99
N GLY A 268 -10.70 15.26 17.05
CA GLY A 268 -11.72 15.70 18.01
C GLY A 268 -12.39 17.03 17.66
N VAL A 269 -12.12 17.57 16.47
CA VAL A 269 -12.65 18.85 15.97
C VAL A 269 -13.24 18.67 14.57
N GLN A 270 -14.16 19.55 14.18
CA GLN A 270 -14.67 19.61 12.81
C GLN A 270 -13.74 20.44 11.92
N ALA A 271 -13.70 20.12 10.62
CA ALA A 271 -13.03 20.94 9.63
C ALA A 271 -13.75 22.29 9.49
N ALA A 272 -13.00 23.36 9.29
CA ALA A 272 -13.59 24.65 8.95
C ALA A 272 -14.30 24.54 7.58
N PRO A 273 -15.45 25.21 7.39
CA PRO A 273 -16.20 25.17 6.15
C PRO A 273 -15.46 25.83 4.99
#